data_AF-A0ABD6IG54-F1
#
_entry.id   AF-A0ABD6IG54-F1
#
_cell.length_a   1.000
_cell.length_b   1.000
_cell.length_c   1.000
_cell.angle_alpha   90.00
_cell.angle_beta   90.00
_cell.angle_gamma   90.00
#
_symmetry.space_group_name_H-M   'P 1'
#
loop_
_entity.id
_entity.type
_entity.pdbx_description
1 polymer ?
#
loop_
_entity_poly.entity_id
_entity_poly.type
_entity_poly.pdbx_seq_one_letter_code
_entity_poly.pdbx_strand_id
1 'polypeptide(L)'
;MHPVLKPALRRGWRDLGTAQFGMTPAHALTLGPMDTATSRFLDLLNGTRGLPLLRAEGRRLKLPDGRVDTLVDRLARAGLVDDARGGGPAAAALRARTEVLRRLRPDLASLSLTVPEPGGAPA
;
A
#
# COMPACT_ATOMS: atom_id res chain seq x y z
N MET A 1 -11.48 2.00 1.43
CA MET A 1 -10.05 2.28 1.19
C MET A 1 -9.68 2.23 -0.28
N HIS A 2 -8.73 3.08 -0.64
CA HIS A 2 -7.95 3.12 -1.88
C HIS A 2 -6.50 2.71 -1.55
N PRO A 3 -6.18 1.40 -1.61
CA PRO A 3 -4.94 0.87 -1.07
C PRO A 3 -3.70 1.40 -1.82
N VAL A 4 -2.72 1.88 -1.08
CA VAL A 4 -1.40 2.28 -1.58
C VAL A 4 -0.31 1.65 -0.73
N LEU A 5 0.73 1.08 -1.35
CA LEU A 5 1.92 0.64 -0.60
C LEU A 5 2.63 1.85 0.01
N LYS A 6 3.02 1.78 1.30
CA LYS A 6 3.66 2.91 1.98
C LYS A 6 4.98 3.27 1.28
N PRO A 7 5.10 4.48 0.69
CA PRO A 7 6.25 4.83 -0.15
C PRO A 7 7.56 4.95 0.63
N ALA A 8 7.49 5.19 1.95
CA ALA A 8 8.66 5.19 2.83
C ALA A 8 9.28 3.78 2.98
N LEU A 9 8.50 2.72 2.76
CA LEU A 9 8.98 1.34 2.75
C LEU A 9 9.36 0.96 1.31
N ARG A 10 10.60 1.26 0.92
CA ARG A 10 11.11 0.84 -0.39
C ARG A 10 10.90 -0.66 -0.60
N ARG A 11 10.33 -1.03 -1.75
CA ARG A 11 10.17 -2.41 -2.20
C ARG A 11 11.37 -2.83 -3.05
N GLY A 12 11.94 -3.98 -2.74
CA GLY A 12 12.94 -4.67 -3.57
C GLY A 12 12.57 -6.15 -3.72
N TRP A 13 13.09 -6.79 -4.77
CA TRP A 13 12.95 -8.24 -4.95
C TRP A 13 14.19 -8.93 -4.41
N ARG A 14 14.01 -9.89 -3.50
CA ARG A 14 15.10 -10.77 -3.03
C ARG A 14 15.35 -11.91 -4.01
N ASP A 15 14.27 -12.41 -4.58
CA ASP A 15 14.22 -13.47 -5.57
C ASP A 15 12.93 -13.32 -6.41
N LEU A 16 12.62 -14.29 -7.26
CA LEU A 16 11.47 -14.26 -8.17
C LEU A 16 10.10 -14.26 -7.46
N GLY A 17 10.03 -14.74 -6.22
CA GLY A 17 8.78 -14.88 -5.46
C GLY A 17 8.73 -14.08 -4.16
N THR A 18 9.84 -13.48 -3.73
CA THR A 18 9.94 -12.81 -2.42
C THR A 18 10.26 -11.33 -2.57
N ALA A 19 9.32 -10.49 -2.15
CA ALA A 19 9.52 -9.05 -2.03
C ALA A 19 9.99 -8.69 -0.61
N GLN A 20 10.93 -7.76 -0.51
CA GLN A 20 11.29 -7.09 0.73
C GLN A 20 10.76 -5.67 0.72
N PHE A 21 10.18 -5.25 1.84
CA PHE A 21 9.78 -3.87 2.14
C PHE A 21 10.67 -3.33 3.24
N GLY A 22 11.25 -2.14 3.04
CA GLY A 22 12.17 -1.52 4.00
C GLY A 22 13.63 -1.92 3.78
N MET A 23 14.56 -1.01 4.10
CA MET A 23 15.99 -1.15 3.83
C MET A 23 16.83 -1.53 5.07
N THR A 24 16.32 -1.31 6.27
CA THR A 24 17.04 -1.59 7.53
C THR A 24 16.48 -2.84 8.20
N PRO A 25 17.31 -3.71 8.80
CA PRO A 25 16.83 -4.97 9.40
C PRO A 25 15.70 -4.78 10.43
N ALA A 26 15.76 -3.71 11.22
CA ALA A 26 14.76 -3.39 12.24
C ALA A 26 13.37 -3.03 11.65
N HIS A 27 13.29 -2.68 10.37
CA HIS A 27 12.06 -2.23 9.71
C HIS A 27 11.80 -2.96 8.39
N ALA A 28 12.51 -4.07 8.15
CA ALA A 28 12.36 -4.84 6.93
C ALA A 28 11.34 -5.96 7.12
N LEU A 29 10.35 -6.02 6.23
CA LEU A 29 9.39 -7.11 6.15
C LEU A 29 9.57 -7.85 4.83
N THR A 30 9.46 -9.17 4.87
CA THR A 30 9.49 -10.00 3.66
C THR A 30 8.11 -10.58 3.39
N LEU A 31 7.73 -10.59 2.11
CA LEU A 31 6.48 -11.14 1.63
C LEU A 31 6.84 -12.17 0.54
N GLY A 32 6.63 -13.45 0.85
CA GLY A 32 6.94 -14.53 -0.07
C GLY A 32 6.76 -15.90 0.58
N PRO A 33 6.78 -16.98 -0.22
CA PRO A 33 6.82 -16.95 -1.68
C PRO A 33 5.46 -16.53 -2.28
N MET A 34 5.49 -15.76 -3.36
CA MET A 34 4.33 -15.33 -4.14
C MET A 34 4.43 -15.84 -5.58
N ASP A 35 3.29 -16.15 -6.18
CA ASP A 35 3.21 -16.39 -7.62
C ASP A 35 3.28 -15.07 -8.42
N THR A 36 3.50 -15.20 -9.72
CA THR A 36 3.59 -14.05 -10.64
C THR A 36 2.31 -13.20 -10.65
N ALA A 37 1.14 -13.81 -10.45
CA ALA A 37 -0.13 -13.10 -10.43
C ALA A 37 -0.22 -12.18 -9.20
N THR A 38 0.16 -12.68 -8.03
CA THR A 38 0.20 -11.94 -6.77
C THR A 38 1.25 -10.83 -6.84
N SER A 39 2.43 -11.11 -7.40
CA SER A 39 3.47 -10.12 -7.64
C SER A 39 2.96 -8.94 -8.50
N ARG A 40 2.34 -9.23 -9.65
CA ARG A 40 1.73 -8.21 -10.52
C ARG A 40 0.59 -7.45 -9.85
N PHE A 41 -0.19 -8.14 -9.01
CA PHE A 41 -1.27 -7.50 -8.27
C PHE A 41 -0.76 -6.42 -7.30
N LEU A 42 0.43 -6.60 -6.69
CA LEU A 42 1.01 -5.58 -5.81
C LEU A 42 1.23 -4.23 -6.52
N ASP A 43 1.48 -4.22 -7.83
CA ASP A 43 1.67 -2.99 -8.60
C ASP A 43 0.37 -2.18 -8.77
N LEU A 44 -0.78 -2.81 -8.52
CA LEU A 44 -2.09 -2.16 -8.55
C LEU A 44 -2.40 -1.40 -7.25
N LEU A 45 -1.64 -1.66 -6.18
CA LEU A 45 -1.79 -1.01 -4.87
C LEU A 45 -1.07 0.36 -4.87
N ASN A 46 -1.59 1.27 -5.69
CA ASN A 46 -1.03 2.60 -5.93
C ASN A 46 -2.01 3.74 -5.59
N GLY A 47 -3.10 3.46 -4.87
CA GLY A 47 -4.10 4.44 -4.43
C GLY A 47 -5.13 4.84 -5.49
N THR A 48 -4.96 4.45 -6.75
CA THR A 48 -5.89 4.84 -7.82
C THR A 48 -7.19 4.02 -7.82
N ARG A 49 -7.16 2.81 -7.25
CA ARG A 49 -8.29 1.86 -7.26
C ARG A 49 -8.80 1.59 -5.85
N GLY A 50 -10.13 1.61 -5.68
CA GLY A 50 -10.77 1.10 -4.47
C GLY A 50 -10.87 -0.43 -4.47
N LEU A 51 -11.23 -1.02 -3.32
CA LEU A 51 -11.37 -2.48 -3.16
C LEU A 51 -12.25 -3.16 -4.23
N PRO A 52 -13.43 -2.62 -4.62
CA PRO A 52 -14.26 -3.28 -5.63
C PRO A 52 -13.54 -3.46 -6.98
N LEU A 53 -12.78 -2.45 -7.41
CA LEU A 53 -12.03 -2.49 -8.65
C LEU A 53 -10.81 -3.40 -8.54
N LEU A 54 -10.12 -3.40 -7.39
CA LEU A 54 -9.03 -4.34 -7.13
C LEU A 54 -9.49 -5.81 -7.16
N ARG A 55 -10.67 -6.13 -6.63
CA ARG A 55 -11.26 -7.48 -6.75
C ARG A 55 -11.50 -7.87 -8.20
N ALA A 56 -11.98 -6.93 -9.03
CA ALA A 56 -12.16 -7.16 -10.46
C ALA A 56 -10.82 -7.41 -11.18
N GLU A 57 -9.78 -6.63 -10.86
CA GLU A 57 -8.44 -6.85 -11.41
C GLU A 57 -7.81 -8.16 -10.93
N GLY A 58 -8.03 -8.54 -9.67
CA GLY A 58 -7.57 -9.84 -9.16
C GLY A 58 -8.15 -11.01 -9.94
N ARG A 59 -9.44 -10.96 -10.29
CA ARG A 59 -10.07 -11.96 -11.17
C ARG A 59 -9.46 -11.98 -12.57
N ARG A 60 -9.16 -10.80 -13.15
CA ARG A 60 -8.46 -10.71 -14.46
C ARG A 60 -7.06 -11.32 -14.42
N LEU A 61 -6.37 -11.18 -13.29
CA LEU A 61 -5.08 -11.81 -13.02
C LEU A 61 -5.17 -13.29 -12.62
N LYS A 62 -6.38 -13.88 -12.60
CA LYS A 62 -6.64 -15.26 -12.19
C LYS A 62 -6.21 -15.57 -10.75
N LEU A 63 -6.27 -14.58 -9.86
CA LEU A 63 -6.11 -14.82 -8.42
C LEU A 63 -7.28 -15.65 -7.89
N PRO A 64 -7.05 -16.57 -6.93
CA PRO A 64 -8.13 -17.29 -6.26
C PRO A 64 -9.14 -16.35 -5.62
N ASP A 65 -10.39 -16.78 -5.51
CA ASP A 65 -11.43 -16.01 -4.82
C ASP A 65 -11.04 -15.70 -3.38
N GLY A 66 -11.35 -14.48 -2.93
CA GLY A 66 -10.96 -13.98 -1.60
C GLY A 66 -9.47 -13.68 -1.43
N ARG A 67 -8.60 -14.02 -2.40
CA ARG A 67 -7.15 -13.74 -2.31
C ARG A 67 -6.84 -12.26 -2.20
N VAL A 68 -7.57 -11.42 -2.94
CA VAL A 68 -7.40 -9.96 -2.90
C VAL A 68 -7.66 -9.42 -1.51
N ASP A 69 -8.81 -9.75 -0.91
CA ASP A 69 -9.18 -9.26 0.42
C ASP A 69 -8.21 -9.77 1.48
N THR A 70 -7.85 -11.06 1.42
CA THR A 70 -6.87 -11.66 2.34
C THR A 70 -5.50 -10.99 2.24
N LEU A 71 -5.03 -10.71 1.02
CA LEU A 71 -3.74 -10.07 0.80
C LEU A 71 -3.74 -8.63 1.33
N VAL A 72 -4.76 -7.85 0.98
CA VAL A 72 -4.88 -6.46 1.42
C VAL A 72 -4.97 -6.36 2.94
N ASP A 73 -5.75 -7.23 3.58
CA ASP A 73 -5.87 -7.30 5.04
C ASP A 73 -4.53 -7.67 5.70
N ARG A 74 -3.81 -8.68 5.19
CA ARG A 74 -2.48 -9.03 5.71
C ARG A 74 -1.47 -7.88 5.56
N LEU A 75 -1.47 -7.20 4.42
CA LEU A 75 -0.61 -6.04 4.19
C LEU A 75 -0.96 -4.87 5.11
N ALA A 76 -2.25 -4.63 5.36
CA ALA A 76 -2.73 -3.61 6.28
C ALA A 76 -2.29 -3.92 7.72
N ARG A 77 -2.48 -5.17 8.19
CA ARG A 77 -2.01 -5.60 9.53
C ARG A 77 -0.50 -5.54 9.68
N ALA A 78 0.24 -5.77 8.60
CA ALA A 78 1.70 -5.63 8.56
C ALA A 78 2.17 -4.16 8.46
N GLY A 79 1.25 -3.20 8.38
CA GLY A 79 1.57 -1.77 8.24
C GLY A 79 2.20 -1.41 6.90
N LEU A 80 2.05 -2.24 5.86
CA LEU A 80 2.66 -2.05 4.54
C LEU A 80 1.80 -1.23 3.57
N VAL A 81 0.52 -1.06 3.87
CA VAL A 81 -0.46 -0.37 3.03
C VAL A 81 -1.11 0.77 3.79
N ASP A 82 -1.43 1.83 3.07
CA ASP A 82 -2.23 2.96 3.54
C ASP A 82 -3.48 3.16 2.67
N ASP A 83 -4.39 4.04 3.09
CA ASP A 83 -5.55 4.49 2.31
C ASP A 83 -5.27 5.87 1.71
N ALA A 84 -5.07 5.93 0.40
CA ALA A 84 -4.83 7.18 -0.35
C ALA A 84 -5.97 8.22 -0.20
N ARG A 85 -7.14 7.81 0.31
CA ARG A 85 -8.28 8.70 0.59
C ARG A 85 -8.61 8.82 2.08
N GLY A 86 -7.81 8.24 2.98
CA GLY A 86 -8.00 8.28 4.42
C GLY A 86 -7.65 9.61 5.08
N GLY A 87 -7.55 9.66 6.41
CA GLY A 87 -7.14 10.84 7.18
C GLY A 87 -8.22 11.90 7.41
N GLY A 88 -9.48 11.61 7.04
CA GLY A 88 -10.64 12.46 7.32
C GLY A 88 -10.68 13.80 6.56
N PRO A 89 -11.56 14.74 6.98
CA PRO A 89 -11.80 16.00 6.26
C PRO A 89 -10.56 16.91 6.15
N ALA A 90 -9.70 16.92 7.17
CA ALA A 90 -8.47 17.71 7.16
C ALA A 90 -7.47 17.19 6.10
N ALA A 91 -7.31 15.86 5.99
CA ALA A 91 -6.50 15.26 4.93
C ALA A 91 -7.10 15.54 3.54
N ALA A 92 -8.42 15.50 3.40
CA ALA A 92 -9.09 15.87 2.14
C ALA A 92 -8.81 17.34 1.76
N ALA A 93 -8.88 18.27 2.72
CA ALA A 93 -8.55 19.68 2.50
C ALA A 93 -7.06 19.88 2.13
N LEU A 94 -6.15 19.12 2.75
CA LEU A 94 -4.73 19.13 2.38
C LEU A 94 -4.52 18.62 0.95
N ARG A 95 -5.20 17.55 0.54
CA ARG A 95 -5.10 17.00 -0.82
C ARG A 95 -5.57 17.98 -1.91
N ALA A 96 -6.50 18.87 -1.60
CA ALA A 96 -6.91 19.94 -2.51
C ALA A 96 -5.81 20.99 -2.75
N ARG A 97 -4.78 21.06 -1.88
CA ARG A 97 -3.62 21.96 -1.99
C ARG A 97 -2.44 21.24 -2.65
N THR A 98 -2.53 20.95 -3.94
CA THR A 98 -1.58 20.09 -4.67
C THR A 98 -0.11 20.48 -4.47
N GLU A 99 0.23 21.76 -4.53
CA GLU A 99 1.62 22.21 -4.33
C GLU A 99 2.13 22.01 -2.90
N VAL A 100 1.27 22.19 -1.90
CA VAL A 100 1.60 21.93 -0.49
C VAL A 100 1.77 20.44 -0.27
N LEU A 101 0.81 19.64 -0.74
CA LEU A 101 0.87 18.18 -0.68
C LEU A 101 2.17 17.67 -1.32
N ARG A 102 2.51 18.18 -2.51
CA ARG A 102 3.72 17.81 -3.26
C ARG A 102 5.00 18.02 -2.44
N ARG A 103 5.09 19.13 -1.70
CA ARG A 103 6.22 19.49 -0.84
C ARG A 103 6.27 18.62 0.42
N LEU A 104 5.12 18.30 1.00
CA LEU A 104 5.01 17.48 2.22
C LEU A 104 5.10 15.97 1.97
N ARG A 105 5.17 15.50 0.71
CA ARG A 105 5.23 14.06 0.41
C ARG A 105 6.26 13.27 1.24
N PRO A 106 7.51 13.74 1.43
CA PRO A 106 8.48 13.03 2.27
C PRO A 106 8.06 12.96 3.75
N ASP A 107 7.48 14.04 4.28
CA ASP A 107 7.02 14.11 5.68
C ASP A 107 5.81 13.22 5.90
N LEU A 108 4.84 13.23 4.99
CA LEU A 108 3.65 12.37 5.03
C LEU A 108 4.03 10.88 4.88
N ALA A 109 4.99 10.57 4.01
CA ALA A 109 5.52 9.22 3.90
C ALA A 109 6.15 8.76 5.23
N SER A 110 6.88 9.64 5.92
CA SER A 110 7.47 9.33 7.22
C SER A 110 6.42 9.19 8.32
N LEU A 111 5.41 10.08 8.35
CA LEU A 111 4.28 10.02 9.27
C LEU A 111 3.46 8.74 9.11
N SER A 112 3.30 8.24 7.88
CA SER A 112 2.61 6.97 7.63
C SER A 112 3.28 5.77 8.32
N LEU A 113 4.56 5.86 8.72
CA LEU A 113 5.24 4.79 9.44
C LEU A 113 4.89 4.76 10.94
N THR A 114 4.47 5.88 11.53
CA THR A 114 4.10 5.95 12.94
C THR A 114 2.63 5.58 13.18
N VAL A 115 1.82 5.56 12.12
CA VAL A 115 0.42 5.15 12.14
C VAL A 115 0.25 3.88 11.30
N PRO A 116 0.21 2.68 11.92
CA PRO A 116 0.18 1.42 11.18
C PRO A 116 -1.14 1.24 10.42
N GLU A 117 -2.26 1.73 10.95
CA GLU A 117 -3.60 1.55 10.37
C GLU A 117 -3.80 2.37 9.08
N PRO A 118 -4.32 1.75 8.01
CA PRO A 118 -4.67 2.47 6.79
C PRO A 118 -5.65 3.62 7.05
N GLY A 119 -5.29 4.82 6.60
CA GLY A 119 -6.11 6.01 6.72
C GLY A 119 -6.13 6.65 8.11
N GLY A 120 -5.30 6.19 9.04
CA GLY A 120 -5.10 6.87 10.33
C GLY A 120 -4.30 8.17 10.20
N ALA A 121 -3.59 8.37 9.08
CA ALA A 121 -2.85 9.57 8.73
C ALA A 121 -3.11 9.98 7.26
N PRO A 122 -2.81 11.23 6.87
CA PRO A 122 -2.80 11.61 5.47
C PRO A 122 -1.69 10.86 4.69
N ALA A 123 -2.10 9.99 3.78
CA ALA A 123 -1.26 9.36 2.76
C ALA A 123 -1.11 10.23 1.50
#